data_AF-X1H1A7-F1
#
_entry.id   AF-X1H1A7-F1
#
_cell.length_a   1.000
_cell.length_b   1.000
_cell.length_c   1.000
_cell.angle_alpha   90.00
_cell.angle_beta   90.00
_cell.angle_gamma   90.00
#
_symmetry.space_group_name_H-M   'P 1'
#
loop_
_entity.id
_entity.type
_entity.pdbx_description
1 polymer ?
#
loop_
_entity_poly.entity_id
_entity_poly.type
_entity_poly.pdbx_seq_one_letter_code
_entity_poly.pdbx_strand_id
1 'polypeptide(L)' 'MRKKLLVIIPAFNEEEKIGEVIQNIPKKLSGVSKVHILVIDDG' A
#
# COMPACT_ATOMS: atom_id res chain seq x y z
N MET A 1 -16.68 14.51 -5.65
CA MET A 1 -16.42 13.43 -4.65
C MET A 1 -14.92 13.33 -4.40
N ARG A 2 -14.47 13.16 -3.15
CA ARG A 2 -13.08 12.84 -2.81
C ARG A 2 -12.96 11.32 -2.64
N LYS A 3 -12.16 10.66 -3.48
CA LYS A 3 -11.96 9.20 -3.39
C LYS A 3 -10.88 8.87 -2.35
N LYS A 4 -11.03 7.73 -1.67
CA LYS A 4 -9.99 7.11 -0.84
C LYS A 4 -9.58 5.81 -1.52
N LEU A 5 -8.31 5.46 -1.44
CA LEU A 5 -7.75 4.23 -1.98
C LEU A 5 -7.17 3.40 -0.84
N LEU A 6 -7.54 2.13 -0.77
CA LEU A 6 -6.90 1.15 0.11
C LEU A 6 -6.10 0.20 -0.77
N VAL A 7 -4.81 0.06 -0.48
CA VAL A 7 -3.93 -0.93 -1.08
C VAL A 7 -3.72 -2.03 -0.05
N ILE A 8 -4.06 -3.26 -0.42
CA ILE A 8 -3.88 -4.45 0.41
C ILE A 8 -2.73 -5.25 -0.17
N ILE A 9 -1.75 -5.59 0.66
CA ILE A 9 -0.57 -6.34 0.27
C ILE A 9 -0.49 -7.59 1.17
N PRO A 10 -0.87 -8.77 0.68
CA PRO A 10 -0.47 -10.01 1.34
C PRO A 10 1.05 -10.17 1.22
N ALA A 11 1.70 -10.57 2.31
CA ALA A 11 3.16 -10.73 2.34
C ALA A 11 3.57 -11.83 3.34
N PHE A 12 4.34 -12.82 2.85
CA PHE A 12 4.95 -13.89 3.64
C PHE A 12 6.45 -13.94 3.36
N ASN A 13 7.28 -13.89 4.41
CA ASN A 13 8.76 -13.85 4.32
C ASN A 13 9.34 -12.72 3.43
N GLU A 14 8.65 -11.57 3.34
CA GLU A 14 9.09 -10.41 2.53
C GLU A 14 9.72 -9.27 3.35
N GLU A 15 10.17 -9.51 4.58
CA GLU A 15 10.64 -8.47 5.52
C GLU A 15 11.65 -7.48 4.90
N GLU A 16 12.58 -7.98 4.08
CA GLU A 16 13.61 -7.15 3.44
C GLU A 16 13.09 -6.33 2.24
N LYS A 17 12.00 -6.78 1.59
CA LYS A 17 11.49 -6.20 0.33
C LYS A 17 10.22 -5.38 0.52
N ILE A 18 9.42 -5.68 1.53
CA ILE A 18 8.12 -5.04 1.76
C ILE A 18 8.25 -3.52 1.95
N GLY A 19 9.34 -3.06 2.56
CA GLY A 19 9.66 -1.64 2.69
C GLY A 19 9.81 -0.93 1.34
N GLU A 20 10.52 -1.55 0.38
CA GLU A 20 10.70 -1.03 -0.97
C GLU A 20 9.36 -0.97 -1.72
N VAL A 21 8.55 -2.03 -1.61
CA VAL A 21 7.21 -2.09 -2.22
C VAL A 21 6.33 -0.95 -1.70
N ILE A 22 6.29 -0.73 -0.39
CA ILE A 22 5.54 0.37 0.23
C ILE A 22 6.05 1.73 -0.25
N GLN A 23 7.37 1.90 -0.38
CA GLN A 23 7.97 3.17 -0.82
C GLN A 23 7.66 3.49 -2.28
N ASN A 24 7.53 2.47 -3.13
CA ASN A 24 7.20 2.62 -4.54
C ASN A 24 5.71 2.91 -4.80
N ILE A 25 4.83 2.76 -3.79
CA ILE A 25 3.41 3.10 -3.93
C ILE A 25 3.23 4.62 -4.07
N PRO A 26 2.53 5.10 -5.13
CA PRO A 26 2.26 6.53 -5.31
C PRO A 26 1.47 7.13 -4.14
N LYS A 27 2.09 8.09 -3.43
CA LYS A 27 1.46 8.80 -2.30
C LYS A 27 0.45 9.87 -2.73
N LYS A 28 0.52 10.32 -3.99
CA LYS A 28 -0.35 11.33 -4.58
C LYS A 28 -0.89 10.82 -5.90
N LEU A 29 -2.21 10.70 -5.99
CA LEU A 29 -2.94 10.29 -7.19
C LEU A 29 -4.04 11.32 -7.44
N SER A 30 -4.17 11.79 -8.67
CA SER A 30 -5.20 12.76 -9.03
C SER A 30 -6.59 12.21 -8.70
N GLY A 31 -7.43 13.00 -8.04
CA GLY A 31 -8.76 12.59 -7.60
C GLY A 31 -8.80 11.67 -6.36
N VAL A 32 -7.64 11.26 -5.83
CA VAL A 32 -7.53 10.47 -4.58
C VAL A 32 -7.04 11.36 -3.46
N SER A 33 -7.88 11.51 -2.44
CA SER A 33 -7.61 12.33 -1.26
C SER A 33 -6.71 11.65 -0.24
N LYS A 34 -6.70 10.32 -0.22
CA LYS A 34 -5.95 9.53 0.76
C LYS A 34 -5.68 8.14 0.22
N VAL A 35 -4.44 7.68 0.42
CA VAL A 35 -4.01 6.30 0.21
C VAL A 35 -3.74 5.68 1.57
N HIS A 36 -4.32 4.52 1.83
CA HIS A 36 -4.05 3.68 2.98
C HIS A 36 -3.39 2.40 2.49
N ILE A 37 -2.40 1.91 3.24
CA ILE A 37 -1.70 0.68 2.94
C ILE A 37 -1.96 -0.28 4.10
N LEU A 38 -2.44 -1.48 3.79
CA LEU A 38 -2.66 -2.56 4.73
C LEU A 38 -1.81 -3.75 4.28
N VAL A 39 -0.78 -4.07 5.04
CA VAL A 39 -0.01 -5.29 4.85
C VAL A 39 -0.64 -6.38 5.71
N ILE A 40 -0.85 -7.55 5.13
CA ILE A 40 -1.45 -8.71 5.81
C ILE A 40 -0.42 -9.84 5.71
N ASP A 41 -0.05 -10.39 6.86
CA ASP A 41 0.71 -11.64 6.90
C ASP A 41 -0.18 -12.80 6.42
N ASP A 42 0.26 -13.51 5.39
CA ASP A 42 -0.47 -14.61 4.76
C ASP A 42 0.18 -15.99 4.95
N GLY A 43 1.12 -16.15 5.89
CA GLY A 43 1.71 -17.46 6.26
C GLY A 43 2.17 -17.62 7.69
#